data_AF-A0A932ZRH7-F1
#
_entry.id   AF-A0A932ZRH7-F1
#
_cell.length_a   1.000
_cell.length_b   1.000
_cell.length_c   1.000
_cell.angle_alpha   90.00
_cell.angle_beta   90.00
_cell.angle_gamma   90.00
#
_symmetry.space_group_name_H-M   'P 1'
#
loop_
_entity.id
_entity.type
_entity.pdbx_description
1 polymer ?
#
loop_
_entity_poly.entity_id
_entity_poly.type
_entity_poly.pdbx_seq_one_letter_code
_entity_poly.pdbx_strand_id
1 'polypeptide(L)'
;MTLHLESARDERGICVRVAGNLERQTYNECVRAVWSEHERTPADVRLDIGGVGRITSVAVAGLWRLAHELAGRQAALVVCNVPEPLRAMLSACGLASDPESTDGTYRFPLGARSDPAPGPAPEPRTEVAPVDARAEAQRQGERIADLERQLAEATAAAESERTRAGACESAAATLGERLRRVEEAYERLEGEDRTRRRELAEKEARIHQLLKHLRSAHQAFRDMAAKLEGMMEVPSEGQDRARGL
;
A
#
# COMPACT_ATOMS: atom_id res chain seq x y z
N MET A 1 6.23 -6.54 7.07
CA MET A 1 7.06 -5.97 8.15
C MET A 1 6.18 -5.01 8.93
N THR A 2 5.98 -5.27 10.22
CA THR A 2 5.10 -4.48 11.09
C THR A 2 5.78 -3.16 11.43
N LEU A 3 5.05 -2.05 11.31
CA LEU A 3 5.54 -0.73 11.74
C LEU A 3 5.52 -0.68 13.26
N HIS A 4 6.63 -0.26 13.87
CA HIS A 4 6.67 0.07 15.29
C HIS A 4 6.73 1.59 15.43
N LEU A 5 5.67 2.16 15.97
CA LEU A 5 5.54 3.57 16.32
C LEU A 5 5.58 3.72 17.83
N GLU A 6 6.57 4.43 18.33
CA GLU A 6 6.63 4.84 19.73
C GLU A 6 6.58 6.36 19.77
N SER A 7 5.57 6.94 20.44
CA SER A 7 5.54 8.35 20.76
C SER A 7 5.89 8.54 22.23
N ALA A 8 6.86 9.41 22.49
CA ALA A 8 7.28 9.81 23.82
C ALA A 8 7.37 11.33 23.88
N ARG A 9 7.11 11.88 25.06
CA ARG A 9 7.29 13.31 25.31
C ARG A 9 8.58 13.52 26.09
N ASP A 10 9.38 14.47 25.67
CA ASP A 10 10.56 14.92 26.41
C ASP A 10 10.46 16.42 26.71
N GLU A 11 11.45 16.97 27.42
CA GLU A 11 11.55 18.40 27.72
C GLU A 11 11.77 19.27 26.46
N ARG A 12 12.09 18.64 25.32
CA ARG A 12 12.43 19.28 24.04
C ARG A 12 11.31 19.20 23.01
N GLY A 13 10.22 18.49 23.31
CA GLY A 13 9.02 18.40 22.47
C GLY A 13 8.43 16.99 22.38
N ILE A 14 7.82 16.72 21.24
CA ILE A 14 7.19 15.43 20.93
C ILE A 14 8.21 14.59 20.17
N CYS A 15 8.64 13.47 20.74
CA CYS A 15 9.53 12.52 20.08
C CYS A 15 8.71 11.36 19.51
N VAL A 16 8.79 11.14 18.20
CA VAL A 16 8.17 10.00 17.52
C VAL A 16 9.27 9.15 16.93
N ARG A 17 9.39 7.92 17.40
CA ARG A 17 10.31 6.92 16.86
C ARG A 17 9.57 5.99 15.92
N VAL A 18 10.14 5.82 14.73
CA VAL A 18 9.60 4.97 13.68
C VAL A 18 10.62 3.87 13.35
N ALA A 19 10.16 2.62 13.40
CA ALA A 19 10.94 1.49 12.89
C ALA A 19 10.12 0.66 11.88
N GLY A 20 10.78 0.22 10.81
CA GLY A 20 10.18 -0.56 9.72
C GLY A 20 10.24 0.15 8.36
N ASN A 21 9.23 -0.06 7.52
CA ASN A 21 9.12 0.60 6.22
C ASN A 21 8.17 1.79 6.32
N LEU A 22 8.64 2.98 5.93
CA LEU A 22 7.84 4.19 5.92
C LEU A 22 7.21 4.38 4.52
N GLU A 23 6.07 3.74 4.34
CA GLU A 23 5.20 3.79 3.18
C GLU A 23 3.99 4.72 3.42
N ARG A 24 3.11 4.88 2.43
CA ARG A 24 1.96 5.82 2.50
C ARG A 24 1.08 5.58 3.73
N GLN A 25 0.75 4.31 4.01
CA GLN A 25 -0.14 3.95 5.11
C GLN A 25 0.51 4.23 6.48
N THR A 26 1.74 3.76 6.65
CA THR A 26 2.52 3.92 7.89
C THR A 26 2.89 5.38 8.16
N TYR A 27 3.11 6.17 7.11
CA TYR A 27 3.29 7.62 7.22
C TYR A 27 2.02 8.29 7.76
N ASN A 28 0.83 7.93 7.27
CA ASN A 28 -0.42 8.50 7.76
C ASN A 28 -0.65 8.18 9.25
N GLU A 29 -0.26 6.99 9.71
CA GLU A 29 -0.31 6.62 11.12
C GLU A 29 0.67 7.45 11.96
N CYS A 30 1.89 7.65 11.46
CA CYS A 30 2.87 8.54 12.09
C CYS A 30 2.36 9.98 12.22
N VAL A 31 1.76 10.53 11.17
CA VAL A 31 1.20 11.89 11.18
C VAL A 31 0.03 12.02 12.14
N ARG A 32 -0.84 11.01 12.22
CA ARG A 32 -1.91 10.98 13.22
C ARG A 32 -1.36 11.01 14.64
N ALA A 33 -0.32 10.24 14.93
CA ALA A 33 0.33 10.23 16.24
C ALA A 33 0.98 11.59 16.58
N VAL A 34 1.66 12.21 15.61
CA VAL A 34 2.24 13.56 15.76
C VAL A 34 1.15 14.58 16.07
N TRP A 35 0.06 14.60 15.28
CA TRP A 35 -1.00 15.59 15.48
C TRP A 35 -1.80 15.37 16.75
N SER A 36 -2.09 14.12 17.13
CA SER A 36 -2.82 13.85 18.38
C SER A 36 -2.08 14.37 19.62
N GLU A 37 -0.75 14.35 19.59
CA GLU A 37 0.08 14.88 20.68
C GLU A 37 0.30 16.40 20.54
N HIS A 38 0.48 16.91 19.33
CA HIS A 38 0.70 18.34 19.09
C HIS A 38 -0.55 19.19 19.35
N GLU A 39 -1.76 18.67 19.07
CA GLU A 39 -3.01 19.35 19.42
C GLU A 39 -3.22 19.45 20.94
N ARG A 40 -2.69 18.50 21.71
CA ARG A 40 -2.75 18.55 23.18
C ARG A 40 -1.77 19.57 23.74
N THR A 41 -0.57 19.63 23.18
CA THR A 41 0.46 20.61 23.57
C THR A 41 1.30 21.01 22.36
N PRO A 42 1.16 22.25 21.85
CA PRO A 42 1.94 22.71 20.72
C PRO A 42 3.42 22.79 21.12
N ALA A 43 4.23 21.93 20.52
CA ALA A 43 5.67 21.82 20.75
C ALA A 43 6.38 21.37 19.47
N ASP A 44 7.71 21.54 19.46
CA ASP A 44 8.57 21.02 18.40
C ASP A 44 8.44 19.49 18.30
N VAL A 45 8.51 18.97 17.09
CA VAL A 45 8.37 17.54 16.80
C VAL A 45 9.72 16.99 16.38
N ARG A 46 10.19 15.96 17.09
CA ARG A 46 11.38 15.19 16.76
C ARG A 46 10.96 13.85 16.20
N LEU A 47 11.32 13.57 14.95
CA LEU A 47 11.03 12.30 14.28
C LEU A 47 12.32 11.47 14.16
N ASP A 48 12.44 10.41 14.94
CA ASP A 48 13.54 9.46 14.88
C ASP A 48 13.23 8.38 13.83
N ILE A 49 13.98 8.37 12.73
CA ILE A 49 13.84 7.40 11.63
C ILE A 49 15.00 6.41 11.55
N GLY A 50 15.79 6.26 12.62
CA GLY A 50 16.93 5.34 12.63
C GLY A 50 16.57 3.87 12.42
N GLY A 51 15.35 3.48 12.79
CA GLY A 51 14.81 2.14 12.54
C GLY A 51 14.18 1.95 11.16
N VAL A 52 14.20 2.96 10.28
CA VAL A 52 13.51 2.90 8.98
C VAL A 52 14.41 2.26 7.93
N GLY A 53 14.04 1.08 7.44
CA GLY A 53 14.80 0.36 6.41
C GLY A 53 14.55 0.89 4.99
N ARG A 54 13.35 1.42 4.75
CA ARG A 54 12.94 1.96 3.45
C ARG A 54 11.92 3.07 3.64
N ILE A 55 12.05 4.16 2.88
CA ILE A 55 11.04 5.23 2.79
C ILE A 55 10.65 5.43 1.33
N THR A 56 9.37 5.64 1.05
CA THR A 56 8.89 5.91 -0.31
C THR A 56 8.87 7.41 -0.60
N SER A 57 8.88 7.80 -1.88
CA SER A 57 8.75 9.20 -2.29
C SER A 57 7.48 9.87 -1.74
N VAL A 58 6.39 9.10 -1.59
CA VAL A 58 5.13 9.56 -0.98
C VAL A 58 5.32 9.92 0.49
N ALA A 59 6.04 9.10 1.25
CA ALA A 59 6.33 9.40 2.66
C ALA A 59 7.27 10.61 2.80
N VAL A 60 8.25 10.77 1.90
CA VAL A 60 9.13 11.95 1.86
C VAL A 60 8.34 13.24 1.60
N ALA A 61 7.48 13.24 0.58
CA ALA A 61 6.59 14.38 0.29
C ALA A 61 5.64 14.67 1.45
N GLY A 62 5.19 13.62 2.14
CA GLY A 62 4.44 13.71 3.37
C GLY A 62 5.20 14.44 4.48
N LEU A 63 6.43 14.02 4.79
CA LEU A 63 7.27 14.67 5.81
C LEU A 63 7.50 16.15 5.50
N TRP A 64 7.69 16.51 4.22
CA TRP A 64 7.80 17.89 3.79
C TRP A 64 6.52 18.69 4.10
N ARG A 65 5.36 18.12 3.78
CA ARG A 65 4.06 18.73 4.09
C ARG A 65 3.84 18.88 5.59
N LEU A 66 4.16 17.86 6.39
CA LEU A 66 4.05 17.91 7.85
C LEU A 66 4.92 19.03 8.43
N ALA A 67 6.15 19.18 7.93
CA ALA A 67 7.02 20.27 8.35
C ALA A 67 6.45 21.65 8.01
N HIS A 68 5.84 21.81 6.84
CA HIS A 68 5.21 23.07 6.43
C HIS A 68 3.98 23.40 7.29
N GLU A 69 3.16 22.40 7.60
CA GLU A 69 2.00 22.54 8.48
C GLU A 69 2.41 22.90 9.92
N LEU A 70 3.49 22.29 10.43
CA LEU A 70 4.07 22.64 11.74
C LEU A 70 4.68 24.05 11.74
N ALA A 71 5.36 24.45 10.66
CA ALA A 71 5.92 25.79 10.52
C ALA A 71 4.82 26.87 10.55
N GLY A 72 3.66 26.60 9.93
CA GLY A 72 2.47 27.46 10.03
C GLY A 72 1.95 27.64 11.47
N ARG A 73 2.32 26.73 12.38
CA ARG A 73 1.99 26.76 13.81
C ARG A 73 3.19 27.14 14.70
N GLN A 74 4.25 27.71 14.12
CA GLN A 74 5.47 28.09 14.82
C GLN A 74 6.20 26.92 15.53
N ALA A 75 6.00 25.69 15.07
CA ALA A 75 6.70 24.51 15.56
C ALA A 75 7.68 23.98 14.50
N ALA A 76 8.84 23.49 14.95
CA ALA A 76 9.83 22.89 14.08
C ALA A 76 9.64 21.37 14.00
N LEU A 77 9.80 20.81 12.79
CA LEU A 77 10.05 19.38 12.62
C LEU A 77 11.56 19.15 12.61
N VAL A 78 12.02 18.15 13.35
CA VAL A 78 13.43 17.75 13.44
C VAL A 78 13.52 16.26 13.18
N VAL A 79 14.04 15.85 12.03
CA VAL A 79 14.22 14.44 11.68
C VAL A 79 15.60 13.99 12.15
N CYS A 80 15.67 12.99 13.03
CA CYS A 80 16.89 12.51 13.66
C CYS A 80 17.27 11.10 13.19
N ASN A 81 18.53 10.72 13.39
CA ASN A 81 19.09 9.38 13.12
C ASN A 81 18.83 8.89 11.68
N VAL A 82 18.92 9.78 10.69
CA VAL A 82 18.62 9.41 9.31
C VAL A 82 19.63 8.37 8.79
N PRO A 83 19.18 7.18 8.35
CA PRO A 83 20.03 6.18 7.72
C PRO A 83 20.72 6.72 6.47
N GLU A 84 21.98 6.34 6.24
CA GLU A 84 22.80 6.83 5.13
C GLU A 84 22.12 6.74 3.75
N PRO A 85 21.42 5.63 3.39
CA PRO A 85 20.71 5.54 2.11
C PRO A 85 19.57 6.56 1.97
N LEU A 86 19.02 7.04 3.09
CA LEU A 86 17.91 7.99 3.11
C LEU A 86 18.39 9.44 3.11
N ARG A 87 19.62 9.71 3.57
CA ARG A 87 20.21 11.06 3.56
C ARG A 87 20.30 11.65 2.17
N ALA A 88 20.78 10.87 1.20
CA ALA A 88 20.90 11.30 -0.19
C ALA A 88 19.52 11.66 -0.79
N MET A 89 18.50 10.87 -0.48
CA MET A 89 17.15 11.12 -0.97
C MET A 89 16.50 12.35 -0.32
N LEU A 90 16.65 12.52 1.00
CA LEU A 90 16.14 13.70 1.69
C LEU A 90 16.86 14.98 1.23
N SER A 91 18.18 14.91 1.03
CA SER A 91 18.97 16.01 0.47
C SER A 91 18.52 16.37 -0.95
N ALA A 92 18.32 15.38 -1.83
CA ALA A 92 17.82 15.60 -3.20
C ALA A 92 16.42 16.22 -3.23
N CYS A 93 15.59 15.94 -2.22
CA CYS A 93 14.26 16.56 -2.07
C CYS A 93 14.29 17.95 -1.42
N GLY A 94 15.46 18.54 -1.20
CA GLY A 94 15.61 19.88 -0.61
C GLY A 94 15.18 19.94 0.87
N LEU A 95 15.15 18.81 1.57
CA LEU A 95 14.78 18.71 2.98
C LEU A 95 15.93 19.04 3.95
N ALA A 96 17.10 19.36 3.41
CA ALA A 96 18.31 19.65 4.18
C ALA A 96 18.69 21.12 4.01
N SER A 97 18.71 21.87 5.12
CA SER A 97 19.15 23.26 5.13
C SER A 97 20.59 23.45 5.61
N ASP A 98 21.21 22.42 6.20
CA ASP A 98 22.62 22.45 6.57
C ASP A 98 23.27 21.06 6.38
N PRO A 99 24.20 20.89 5.42
CA PRO A 99 24.96 19.66 5.24
C PRO A 99 26.07 19.48 6.30
N GLU A 100 26.34 20.47 7.16
CA GLU A 100 27.40 20.42 8.18
C GLU A 100 26.99 19.77 9.51
N SER A 101 25.72 19.37 9.66
CA SER A 101 25.26 18.63 10.85
C SER A 101 25.74 17.17 10.81
N THR A 102 26.92 16.90 11.36
CA THR A 102 27.52 15.56 11.49
C THR A 102 26.66 14.57 12.30
N ASP A 103 25.64 15.05 13.02
CA ASP A 103 24.75 14.26 13.87
C ASP A 103 23.56 13.62 13.15
N GLY A 104 23.47 13.71 11.82
CA GLY A 104 22.37 13.09 11.05
C GLY A 104 20.99 13.63 11.41
N THR A 105 20.96 14.88 11.87
CA THR A 105 19.76 15.59 12.29
C THR A 105 19.42 16.68 11.27
N TYR A 106 18.21 16.60 10.70
CA TYR A 106 17.69 17.52 9.72
C TYR A 106 16.62 18.39 10.37
N ARG A 107 16.89 19.69 10.44
CA ARG A 107 15.93 20.67 10.97
C ARG A 107 15.32 21.45 9.82
N PHE A 108 14.01 21.59 9.84
CA PHE A 108 13.31 22.46 8.91
C PHE A 108 13.38 23.90 9.43
N PRO A 109 13.91 24.87 8.67
CA PRO A 109 13.86 26.26 9.08
C PRO A 109 12.40 26.71 9.13
N LEU A 110 11.96 27.15 10.31
CA LEU A 110 10.81 28.04 10.43
C LEU A 110 11.06 29.19 9.47
N GLY A 111 10.16 29.36 8.49
CA GLY A 111 10.37 30.27 7.37
C GLY A 111 10.99 31.58 7.84
N ALA A 112 12.21 31.84 7.39
CA ALA A 112 12.85 33.12 7.59
C ALA A 112 11.98 34.15 6.87
N ARG A 113 11.09 34.82 7.61
CA ARG A 113 10.70 36.18 7.25
C ARG A 113 12.00 36.96 7.34
N SER A 114 12.54 37.31 6.18
CA SER A 114 13.58 38.31 6.07
C SER A 114 13.05 39.62 6.64
N ASP A 115 13.22 39.84 7.95
CA ASP A 115 13.25 41.19 8.48
C ASP A 115 14.53 41.84 7.92
N PRO A 116 14.44 42.94 7.15
CA PRO A 116 15.63 43.67 6.76
C PRO A 116 16.27 44.26 8.02
N ALA A 117 17.49 43.83 8.32
CA ALA A 117 18.29 44.44 9.37
C ALA A 117 18.38 45.97 9.13
N PRO A 118 18.22 46.82 10.17
CA PRO A 118 18.47 48.25 10.02
C PRO A 118 19.95 48.46 9.70
N GLY A 119 20.24 48.83 8.45
CA GLY A 119 21.60 49.15 8.03
C GLY A 119 22.15 50.35 8.80
N PRO A 120 23.48 50.42 9.03
CA PRO A 120 24.10 51.59 9.63
C PRO A 120 23.94 52.81 8.71
N ALA A 121 23.94 54.00 9.32
CA ALA A 121 23.71 55.28 8.65
C ALA A 121 24.59 55.47 7.41
N PRO A 122 24.07 56.12 6.34
CA PRO A 122 24.81 56.29 5.09
C PRO A 122 25.95 57.31 5.27
N GLU A 123 27.19 56.85 5.13
CA GLU A 123 28.35 57.71 4.92
C GLU A 123 28.39 58.27 3.48
N PRO A 124 29.02 59.45 3.26
CA PRO A 124 28.96 60.17 1.99
C PRO A 124 29.69 59.41 0.88
N ARG A 125 28.96 59.12 -0.19
CA ARG A 125 29.44 58.40 -1.38
C ARG A 125 30.38 59.25 -2.21
N THR A 126 31.61 58.78 -2.38
CA THR A 126 32.53 59.16 -3.45
C THR A 126 31.93 58.81 -4.80
N GLU A 127 32.03 59.73 -5.77
CA GLU A 127 31.62 59.55 -7.16
C GLU A 127 32.23 58.29 -7.77
N VAL A 128 31.38 57.37 -8.26
CA VAL A 128 31.78 56.26 -9.13
C VAL A 128 31.10 56.48 -10.49
N ALA A 129 31.91 56.41 -11.55
CA ALA A 129 31.57 56.75 -12.92
C ALA A 129 30.35 55.98 -13.49
N PRO A 130 29.58 56.57 -14.43
CA PRO A 130 28.27 56.05 -14.88
C PRO A 130 28.31 54.89 -15.90
N VAL A 131 29.45 54.19 -16.07
CA VAL A 131 29.64 53.27 -17.21
C VAL A 131 29.32 51.80 -16.87
N ASP A 132 29.38 51.38 -15.59
CA ASP A 132 29.13 49.97 -15.22
C ASP A 132 27.66 49.62 -14.97
N ALA A 133 26.83 50.59 -14.55
CA ALA A 133 25.44 50.33 -14.15
C ALA A 133 24.53 49.86 -15.30
N ARG A 134 24.78 50.29 -16.54
CA ARG A 134 23.99 49.88 -17.72
C ARG A 134 24.28 48.45 -18.16
N ALA A 135 25.55 48.05 -18.13
CA ALA A 135 25.96 46.69 -18.50
C ALA A 135 25.49 45.68 -17.45
N GLU A 136 25.53 46.04 -16.17
CA GLU A 136 24.98 45.24 -15.07
C GLU A 136 23.46 45.06 -15.22
N ALA A 137 22.73 46.15 -15.49
CA ALA A 137 21.28 46.11 -15.70
C ALA A 137 20.88 45.26 -16.91
N GLN A 138 21.66 45.28 -17.99
CA GLN A 138 21.39 44.49 -19.17
C GLN A 138 21.63 42.99 -18.93
N ARG A 139 22.73 42.63 -18.25
CA ARG A 139 22.98 41.23 -17.83
C ARG A 139 21.92 40.72 -16.86
N GLN A 140 21.44 41.57 -15.96
CA GLN A 140 20.34 41.22 -15.05
C GLN A 140 19.03 41.03 -15.82
N GLY A 141 18.72 41.88 -16.80
CA GLY A 141 17.57 41.72 -17.68
C GLY A 141 17.59 40.43 -18.49
N GLU A 142 18.74 40.07 -19.07
CA GLU A 142 18.93 38.80 -19.78
C GLU A 142 18.77 37.59 -18.84
N ARG A 143 19.34 37.67 -17.63
CA ARG A 143 19.19 36.61 -16.62
C ARG A 143 17.75 36.46 -16.14
N ILE A 144 17.01 37.56 -16.00
CA ILE A 144 15.58 37.52 -15.67
C ILE A 144 14.80 36.86 -16.81
N ALA A 145 15.03 37.26 -18.07
CA ALA A 145 14.35 36.68 -19.22
C ALA A 145 14.64 35.18 -19.38
N ASP A 146 15.87 34.74 -19.12
CA ASP A 146 16.22 33.31 -19.14
C ASP A 146 15.59 32.55 -17.96
N LEU A 147 15.52 33.15 -16.77
CA LEU A 147 14.82 32.57 -15.63
C LEU A 147 13.31 32.45 -15.87
N GLU A 148 12.69 33.45 -16.51
CA GLU A 148 11.28 33.40 -16.91
C GLU A 148 11.03 32.28 -17.93
N ARG A 149 11.94 32.09 -18.90
CA ARG A 149 11.87 30.97 -19.87
C ARG A 149 11.99 29.63 -19.17
N GLN A 150 12.98 29.46 -18.29
CA GLN A 150 13.17 28.22 -17.52
C GLN A 150 11.96 27.92 -16.62
N LEU A 151 11.37 28.94 -16.00
CA LEU A 151 10.17 28.78 -15.19
C LEU A 151 9.00 28.29 -16.05
N ALA A 152 8.79 28.89 -17.22
CA ALA A 152 7.71 28.50 -18.15
C ALA A 152 7.87 27.05 -18.62
N GLU A 153 9.09 26.63 -18.96
CA GLU A 153 9.42 25.25 -19.35
C GLU A 153 9.18 24.27 -18.19
N ALA A 154 9.62 24.62 -16.97
CA ALA A 154 9.41 23.81 -15.78
C ALA A 154 7.92 23.67 -15.42
N THR A 155 7.13 24.74 -15.56
CA THR A 155 5.68 24.67 -15.34
C THR A 155 4.99 23.78 -16.37
N ALA A 156 5.36 23.88 -17.64
CA ALA A 156 4.80 23.04 -18.69
C ALA A 156 5.14 21.55 -18.49
N ALA A 157 6.37 21.25 -18.06
CA ALA A 157 6.77 19.89 -17.72
C ALA A 157 5.98 19.33 -16.52
N ALA A 158 5.82 20.13 -15.47
CA ALA A 158 5.04 19.73 -14.28
C ALA A 158 3.56 19.50 -14.60
N GLU A 159 2.95 20.32 -15.46
CA GLU A 159 1.58 20.11 -15.93
C GLU A 159 1.45 18.82 -16.75
N SER A 160 2.40 18.56 -17.65
CA SER A 160 2.44 17.31 -18.44
C SER A 160 2.54 16.07 -17.56
N GLU A 161 3.40 16.10 -16.54
CA GLU A 161 3.53 15.00 -15.58
C GLU A 161 2.26 14.80 -14.75
N ARG A 162 1.60 15.88 -14.32
CA ARG A 162 0.31 15.80 -13.61
C ARG A 162 -0.77 15.17 -14.49
N THR A 163 -0.87 15.57 -15.75
CA THR A 163 -1.83 14.97 -16.69
C THR A 163 -1.55 13.48 -16.89
N ARG A 164 -0.27 13.10 -17.03
CA ARG A 164 0.15 11.71 -17.17
C ARG A 164 -0.16 10.88 -15.92
N ALA A 165 0.10 11.43 -14.73
CA ALA A 165 -0.23 10.79 -13.46
C ALA A 165 -1.74 10.55 -13.33
N GLY A 166 -2.57 11.55 -13.65
CA GLY A 166 -4.04 11.41 -13.64
C GLY A 166 -4.55 10.33 -14.60
N ALA A 167 -3.97 10.24 -15.80
CA ALA A 167 -4.31 9.18 -16.76
C ALA A 167 -3.92 7.78 -16.24
N CYS A 168 -2.75 7.66 -15.59
CA CYS A 168 -2.30 6.42 -14.97
C CYS A 168 -3.20 6.01 -13.79
N GLU A 169 -3.63 6.95 -12.95
CA GLU A 169 -4.56 6.67 -11.83
C GLU A 169 -5.92 6.18 -12.35
N SER A 170 -6.46 6.80 -13.39
CA SER A 170 -7.71 6.36 -14.04
C SER A 170 -7.59 4.94 -14.64
N ALA A 171 -6.47 4.65 -15.30
CA ALA A 171 -6.19 3.32 -15.83
C ALA A 171 -6.08 2.28 -14.69
N ALA A 172 -5.41 2.61 -13.59
CA ALA A 172 -5.29 1.74 -12.42
C ALA A 172 -6.67 1.46 -11.77
N ALA A 173 -7.51 2.48 -11.63
CA ALA A 173 -8.88 2.32 -11.12
C ALA A 173 -9.71 1.38 -12.01
N THR A 174 -9.62 1.57 -13.33
CA THR A 174 -10.33 0.73 -14.31
C THR A 174 -9.85 -0.72 -14.26
N LEU A 175 -8.54 -0.95 -14.14
CA LEU A 175 -7.97 -2.29 -14.00
C LEU A 175 -8.39 -2.94 -12.68
N GLY A 176 -8.42 -2.17 -11.58
CA GLY A 176 -8.91 -2.64 -10.29
C GLY A 176 -10.37 -3.09 -10.34
N GLU A 177 -11.24 -2.33 -11.01
CA GLU A 177 -12.64 -2.73 -11.18
C GLU A 177 -12.79 -4.00 -12.03
N ARG A 178 -12.00 -4.12 -13.12
CA ARG A 178 -11.98 -5.34 -13.93
C ARG A 178 -11.51 -6.55 -13.13
N LEU A 179 -10.47 -6.39 -12.30
CA LEU A 179 -9.98 -7.44 -11.43
C LEU A 179 -11.07 -7.90 -10.45
N ARG A 180 -11.75 -6.94 -9.79
CA ARG A 180 -12.85 -7.25 -8.87
C ARG A 180 -13.97 -8.04 -9.54
N ARG A 181 -14.36 -7.67 -10.78
CA ARG A 181 -15.37 -8.41 -11.56
C ARG A 181 -14.91 -9.83 -11.90
N VAL A 182 -13.62 -10.03 -12.15
CA VAL A 182 -13.04 -11.37 -12.39
C VAL A 182 -13.04 -12.20 -11.12
N GLU A 183 -12.66 -11.62 -9.97
CA GLU A 183 -12.71 -12.28 -8.66
C GLU A 183 -14.14 -12.73 -8.32
N GLU A 184 -15.13 -11.84 -8.46
CA GLU A 184 -16.54 -12.16 -8.25
C GLU A 184 -17.07 -13.25 -9.21
N ALA A 185 -16.56 -13.30 -10.45
CA ALA A 185 -16.93 -14.34 -11.40
C ALA A 185 -16.30 -15.69 -11.01
N TYR A 186 -15.05 -15.68 -10.55
CA TYR A 186 -14.34 -16.86 -10.10
C TYR A 186 -14.99 -17.47 -8.86
N GLU A 187 -15.35 -16.66 -7.87
CA GLU A 187 -16.07 -17.12 -6.66
C GLU A 187 -17.41 -17.77 -7.00
N ARG A 188 -18.16 -17.20 -7.96
CA ARG A 188 -19.41 -17.80 -8.46
C ARG A 188 -19.18 -19.16 -9.11
N LEU A 189 -18.18 -19.26 -9.99
CA LEU A 189 -17.83 -20.53 -10.64
C LEU A 189 -17.37 -21.59 -9.63
N GLU A 190 -16.58 -21.21 -8.62
CA GLU A 190 -16.23 -22.14 -7.54
C GLU A 190 -17.45 -22.61 -6.75
N GLY A 191 -18.40 -21.72 -6.48
CA GLY A 191 -19.67 -22.06 -5.82
C GLY A 191 -20.51 -23.04 -6.64
N GLU A 192 -20.62 -22.80 -7.95
CA GLU A 192 -21.29 -23.70 -8.89
C GLU A 192 -20.60 -25.07 -8.96
N ASP A 193 -19.26 -25.10 -9.06
CA ASP A 193 -18.50 -26.36 -9.11
C ASP A 193 -18.68 -27.17 -7.83
N ARG A 194 -18.62 -26.53 -6.65
CA ARG A 194 -18.91 -27.19 -5.36
C ARG A 194 -20.31 -27.78 -5.33
N THR A 195 -21.30 -27.06 -5.85
CA THR A 195 -22.69 -27.52 -5.89
C THR A 195 -22.83 -28.72 -6.83
N ARG A 196 -22.26 -28.65 -8.04
CA ARG A 196 -22.26 -29.75 -9.02
C ARG A 196 -21.56 -30.99 -8.49
N ARG A 197 -20.44 -30.84 -7.78
CA ARG A 197 -19.74 -31.97 -7.14
C ARG A 197 -20.58 -32.64 -6.07
N ARG A 198 -21.28 -31.86 -5.24
CA ARG A 198 -22.21 -32.41 -4.24
C ARG A 198 -23.35 -33.16 -4.90
N GLU A 199 -23.97 -32.57 -5.92
CA GLU A 199 -25.06 -33.21 -6.66
C GLU A 199 -24.60 -34.50 -7.35
N LEU A 200 -23.40 -34.52 -7.92
CA LEU A 200 -22.81 -35.72 -8.51
C LEU A 200 -22.60 -36.82 -7.46
N ALA A 201 -22.04 -36.48 -6.31
CA ALA A 201 -21.83 -37.44 -5.21
C ALA A 201 -23.14 -38.03 -4.69
N GLU A 202 -24.20 -37.22 -4.57
CA GLU A 202 -25.54 -37.70 -4.19
C GLU A 202 -26.12 -38.66 -5.23
N LYS A 203 -25.99 -38.34 -6.52
CA LYS A 203 -26.43 -39.22 -7.62
C LYS A 203 -25.65 -40.53 -7.62
N GLU A 204 -24.34 -40.50 -7.44
CA GLU A 204 -23.49 -41.69 -7.34
C GLU A 204 -23.87 -42.56 -6.14
N ALA A 205 -24.13 -41.97 -4.97
CA ALA A 205 -24.59 -42.69 -3.78
C ALA A 205 -25.95 -43.38 -4.04
N ARG A 206 -26.88 -42.68 -4.70
CA ARG A 206 -28.18 -43.25 -5.08
C ARG A 206 -28.05 -44.41 -6.05
N ILE A 207 -27.17 -44.32 -7.05
CA ILE A 207 -26.88 -45.42 -7.98
C ILE A 207 -26.35 -46.64 -7.22
N HIS A 208 -25.40 -46.45 -6.31
CA HIS A 208 -24.87 -47.54 -5.47
C HIS A 208 -25.96 -48.21 -4.63
N GLN A 209 -26.86 -47.41 -4.05
CA GLN A 209 -27.98 -47.93 -3.29
C GLN A 209 -28.93 -48.77 -4.17
N LEU A 210 -29.28 -48.27 -5.36
CA LEU A 210 -30.13 -49.01 -6.31
C LEU A 210 -29.47 -50.32 -6.76
N LEU A 211 -28.16 -50.32 -7.05
CA LEU A 211 -27.41 -51.53 -7.40
C LEU A 211 -27.36 -52.55 -6.25
N LYS A 212 -27.33 -52.07 -4.99
CA LYS A 212 -27.45 -52.94 -3.82
C LYS A 212 -28.82 -53.59 -3.75
N HIS A 213 -29.90 -52.80 -3.90
CA HIS A 213 -31.27 -53.33 -3.92
C HIS A 213 -31.51 -54.32 -5.06
N LEU A 214 -31.02 -54.01 -6.27
CA LEU A 214 -31.13 -54.91 -7.43
C LEU A 214 -30.43 -56.26 -7.16
N ARG A 215 -29.22 -56.24 -6.59
CA ARG A 215 -28.51 -57.47 -6.20
C ARG A 215 -29.28 -58.28 -5.16
N SER A 216 -29.82 -57.62 -4.14
CA SER A 216 -30.62 -58.30 -3.12
C SER A 216 -31.91 -58.90 -3.70
N ALA A 217 -32.61 -58.17 -4.58
CA ALA A 217 -33.79 -58.68 -5.26
C ALA A 217 -33.46 -59.87 -6.17
N HIS A 218 -32.36 -59.78 -6.93
CA HIS A 218 -31.90 -60.86 -7.79
C HIS A 218 -31.54 -62.12 -6.99
N GLN A 219 -30.90 -61.95 -5.84
CA GLN A 219 -30.62 -63.07 -4.94
C GLN A 219 -31.91 -63.72 -4.42
N ALA A 220 -32.87 -62.91 -3.97
CA ALA A 220 -34.16 -63.41 -3.52
C ALA A 220 -34.91 -64.19 -4.62
N PHE A 221 -34.85 -63.72 -5.88
CA PHE A 221 -35.42 -64.46 -7.01
C PHE A 221 -34.70 -65.79 -7.27
N ARG A 222 -33.36 -65.83 -7.18
CA ARG A 222 -32.62 -67.09 -7.29
C ARG A 222 -32.98 -68.07 -6.19
N ASP A 223 -33.06 -67.60 -4.95
CA ASP A 223 -33.39 -68.44 -3.81
C ASP A 223 -34.82 -69.01 -3.95
N MET A 224 -35.77 -68.21 -4.45
CA MET A 224 -37.12 -68.67 -4.79
C MET A 224 -37.12 -69.70 -5.93
N ALA A 225 -36.36 -69.47 -6.99
CA ALA A 225 -36.25 -70.40 -8.12
C ALA A 225 -35.68 -71.76 -7.67
N ALA A 226 -34.59 -71.77 -6.91
CA ALA A 226 -34.00 -72.98 -6.36
C ALA A 226 -34.97 -73.75 -5.43
N LYS A 227 -35.76 -73.02 -4.63
CA LYS A 227 -36.79 -73.63 -3.78
C LYS A 227 -37.91 -74.27 -4.59
N LEU A 228 -38.32 -73.65 -5.69
CA LEU A 228 -39.32 -74.21 -6.60
C LEU A 228 -38.78 -75.44 -7.35
N GLU A 229 -37.54 -75.41 -7.84
CA GLU A 229 -36.89 -76.57 -8.46
C GLU A 229 -36.84 -77.76 -7.49
N GLY A 230 -36.40 -77.54 -6.25
CA GLY A 230 -36.40 -78.60 -5.22
C GLY A 230 -37.79 -79.11 -4.84
N MET A 231 -38.86 -78.35 -5.06
CA MET A 231 -40.24 -78.82 -4.88
C MET A 231 -40.79 -79.58 -6.10
N MET A 232 -40.25 -79.33 -7.30
CA MET A 232 -40.64 -80.02 -8.54
C MET A 232 -39.86 -81.32 -8.78
N GLU A 233 -38.71 -81.51 -8.14
CA GLU A 233 -38.05 -82.81 -8.04
C GLU A 233 -38.94 -83.75 -7.20
N VAL A 234 -39.89 -84.40 -7.89
CA VAL A 234 -40.74 -85.45 -7.31
C VAL A 234 -39.81 -86.54 -6.75
N PRO A 235 -39.95 -86.95 -5.48
CA PRO A 235 -39.16 -88.06 -4.95
C PRO A 235 -39.47 -89.31 -5.77
N SER A 236 -38.47 -89.78 -6.53
CA SER A 236 -38.54 -90.98 -7.36
C SER A 236 -38.56 -92.28 -6.53
N GLU A 237 -38.68 -92.18 -5.21
CA GLU A 237 -38.73 -93.32 -4.26
C GLU A 237 -39.92 -94.28 -4.49
N GLY A 238 -40.82 -93.98 -5.42
CA GLY A 238 -41.91 -94.88 -5.84
C GLY A 238 -41.63 -95.75 -7.07
N GLN A 239 -40.58 -95.49 -7.88
CA GLN A 239 -40.44 -96.17 -9.18
C GLN A 239 -39.68 -97.50 -9.14
N ASP A 240 -38.93 -97.77 -8.06
CA ASP A 240 -38.21 -99.05 -7.89
C ASP A 240 -39.06 -100.18 -7.27
N ARG A 241 -40.29 -99.90 -6.82
CA ARG A 241 -41.20 -100.95 -6.32
C ARG A 241 -42.08 -101.60 -7.40
N ALA A 242 -42.09 -101.07 -8.63
CA ALA A 242 -42.97 -101.58 -9.71
C ALA A 242 -42.27 -102.53 -10.72
N ARG A 243 -40.97 -102.84 -10.55
CA ARG A 243 -40.23 -103.80 -11.41
C ARG A 243 -39.91 -105.14 -10.74
N GLY A 244 -40.44 -105.38 -9.54
CA GLY A 244 -40.21 -106.59 -8.78
C GLY A 244 -41.50 -107.23 -8.28
N LEU A 245 -42.46 -107.49 -9.17
CA LEU A 245 -43.54 -108.47 -9.00
C LEU A 245 -43.87 -109.09 -10.37
#